data_AF-A0A1U8MAF6-F1
#
_entry.id   AF-A0A1U8MAF6-F1
#
_cell.length_a   1.000
_cell.length_b   1.000
_cell.length_c   1.000
_cell.angle_alpha   90.00
_cell.angle_beta   90.00
_cell.angle_gamma   90.00
#
_symmetry.space_group_name_H-M   'P 1'
#
loop_
_entity.id
_entity.type
_entity.pdbx_description
1 polymer ?
#
loop_
_entity_poly.entity_id
_entity_poly.type
_entity_poly.pdbx_seq_one_letter_code
_entity_poly.pdbx_strand_id
1 'polypeptide(L)'
;MPTLAKLSYLSMLELHEEAFIGKEMFCYGQAFAKLESLSLKELNFLEEWKIKLIPKTFKDKVEEWGEDFCKFHLESLSLKELNFLEEWKMSEEAMPSLWQLEIENCRQLKKLPGGQRFIATLQELKINAKDILR
;
A
#
# COMPACT_ATOMS: atom_id res chain seq x y z
N MET A 1 -9.83 3.52 -1.66
CA MET A 1 -10.85 2.55 -1.23
C MET A 1 -11.46 2.93 0.12
N PRO A 2 -12.42 3.87 0.17
CA PRO A 2 -13.01 4.33 1.43
C PRO A 2 -13.84 3.26 2.15
N THR A 3 -14.42 2.32 1.41
CA THR A 3 -15.33 1.28 1.96
C THR A 3 -14.62 0.33 2.93
N LEU A 4 -13.33 0.05 2.72
CA LEU A 4 -12.53 -0.81 3.59
C LEU A 4 -12.35 -0.22 4.99
N ALA A 5 -12.40 1.11 5.13
CA ALA A 5 -12.31 1.78 6.42
C ALA A 5 -13.44 1.39 7.39
N LYS A 6 -14.56 0.88 6.86
CA LYS A 6 -15.70 0.43 7.67
C LYS A 6 -15.50 -1.00 8.23
N LEU A 7 -14.50 -1.73 7.75
CA LEU A 7 -14.25 -3.12 8.12
C LEU A 7 -13.25 -3.19 9.28
N SER A 8 -13.74 -2.90 10.49
CA SER A 8 -12.93 -2.72 11.70
C SER A 8 -12.23 -3.98 12.24
N TYR A 9 -12.37 -5.13 11.59
CA TYR A 9 -11.73 -6.39 11.95
C TYR A 9 -10.92 -6.99 10.80
N LEU A 10 -10.85 -6.30 9.65
CA LEU A 10 -10.14 -6.79 8.49
C LEU A 10 -8.62 -6.65 8.72
N SER A 11 -7.96 -7.78 8.99
CA SER A 11 -6.50 -7.85 9.12
C SER A 11 -5.80 -8.27 7.83
N MET A 12 -6.51 -8.96 6.93
CA MET A 12 -5.98 -9.44 5.67
C MET A 12 -6.91 -9.07 4.51
N LEU A 13 -6.32 -8.54 3.44
CA LEU A 13 -7.01 -8.21 2.21
C LEU A 13 -6.23 -8.75 1.02
N GLU A 14 -6.92 -9.50 0.17
CA GLU A 14 -6.38 -9.97 -1.09
C GLU A 14 -7.25 -9.48 -2.24
N LEU A 15 -6.63 -8.86 -3.23
CA LEU A 15 -7.27 -8.45 -4.48
C LEU A 15 -6.60 -9.22 -5.61
N HIS A 16 -7.38 -10.09 -6.25
CA HIS A 16 -6.94 -10.93 -7.37
C HIS A 16 -7.44 -10.36 -8.71
N GLU A 17 -7.25 -11.12 -9.78
CA GLU A 17 -7.70 -10.77 -11.13
C GLU A 17 -9.13 -10.20 -11.14
N GLU A 18 -9.33 -9.13 -11.91
CA GLU A 18 -10.60 -8.39 -12.08
C GLU A 18 -11.19 -7.75 -10.80
N ALA A 19 -10.61 -7.93 -9.61
CA ALA A 19 -11.08 -7.31 -8.37
C ALA A 19 -10.97 -5.77 -8.40
N PHE A 20 -10.10 -5.24 -9.27
CA PHE A 20 -9.92 -3.83 -9.51
C PHE A 20 -9.65 -3.55 -10.99
N ILE A 21 -10.60 -2.87 -11.64
CA ILE A 21 -10.51 -2.47 -13.06
C ILE A 21 -9.99 -1.04 -13.26
N GLY A 22 -9.67 -0.34 -12.17
CA GLY A 22 -9.19 1.04 -12.22
C GLY A 22 -7.72 1.12 -12.61
N LYS A 23 -7.31 2.28 -13.14
CA LYS A 23 -5.91 2.60 -13.41
C LYS A 23 -5.15 3.13 -12.20
N GLU A 24 -5.86 3.79 -11.30
CA GLU A 24 -5.26 4.43 -10.13
C GLU A 24 -5.91 3.93 -8.84
N MET A 25 -5.11 3.37 -7.95
CA MET A 25 -5.57 2.94 -6.62
C MET A 25 -5.06 3.90 -5.54
N PHE A 26 -6.00 4.36 -4.70
CA PHE A 26 -5.71 5.26 -3.58
C PHE A 26 -6.00 4.62 -2.23
N CYS A 27 -4.99 4.58 -1.38
CA CYS A 27 -5.06 4.11 0.00
C CYS A 27 -4.80 5.28 0.96
N TYR A 28 -5.75 5.51 1.88
CA TYR A 28 -5.65 6.52 2.93
C TYR A 28 -5.46 5.84 4.29
N GLY A 29 -4.63 6.43 5.18
CA GLY A 29 -4.20 5.81 6.45
C GLY A 29 -5.30 5.20 7.32
N GLN A 30 -6.47 5.84 7.39
CA GLN A 30 -7.60 5.34 8.18
C GLN A 30 -8.22 4.05 7.60
N ALA A 31 -8.14 3.83 6.29
CA ALA A 31 -8.72 2.65 5.64
C ALA A 31 -7.94 1.36 5.93
N PHE A 32 -6.73 1.48 6.48
CA PHE A 32 -5.79 0.39 6.71
C PHE A 32 -5.25 0.39 8.15
N ALA A 33 -5.97 1.02 9.08
CA ALA A 33 -5.52 1.17 10.47
C ALA A 33 -5.29 -0.18 11.18
N LYS A 34 -5.98 -1.23 10.74
CA LYS A 34 -5.90 -2.59 11.29
C LYS A 34 -5.48 -3.65 10.28
N LEU A 35 -5.20 -3.24 9.03
CA LEU A 35 -4.77 -4.19 8.02
C LEU A 35 -3.30 -4.54 8.27
N GLU A 36 -3.03 -5.81 8.52
CA GLU A 36 -1.70 -6.38 8.76
C GLU A 36 -1.11 -6.91 7.44
N SER A 37 -1.94 -7.48 6.56
CA SER A 37 -1.51 -8.08 5.31
C SER A 37 -2.32 -7.60 4.12
N LEU A 38 -1.62 -7.20 3.05
CA LEU A 38 -2.19 -6.81 1.76
C LEU A 38 -1.53 -7.60 0.63
N SER A 39 -2.34 -8.26 -0.18
CA SER A 39 -1.90 -8.92 -1.41
C SER A 39 -2.63 -8.34 -2.61
N LEU A 40 -1.86 -7.87 -3.59
CA LEU A 40 -2.37 -7.40 -4.88
C LEU A 40 -1.82 -8.32 -5.97
N LYS A 41 -2.71 -9.05 -6.64
CA LYS A 41 -2.38 -10.03 -7.67
C LYS A 41 -3.14 -9.77 -8.96
N GLU A 42 -2.43 -9.76 -10.09
CA GLU A 42 -3.04 -9.72 -11.43
C GLU A 42 -4.02 -8.55 -11.66
N LEU A 43 -3.74 -7.40 -11.04
CA LEU A 43 -4.51 -6.18 -11.28
C LEU A 43 -4.06 -5.53 -12.60
N ASN A 44 -4.49 -6.14 -13.70
CA ASN A 44 -4.02 -5.88 -15.07
C ASN A 44 -4.27 -4.47 -15.61
N PHE A 45 -5.00 -3.62 -14.89
CA PHE A 45 -5.23 -2.23 -15.28
C PHE A 45 -4.51 -1.23 -14.39
N LEU A 46 -3.98 -1.68 -13.24
CA LEU A 46 -3.39 -0.79 -12.25
C LEU A 46 -2.05 -0.23 -12.77
N GLU A 47 -2.04 1.06 -13.06
CA GLU A 47 -0.88 1.81 -13.55
C GLU A 47 -0.17 2.58 -12.42
N GLU A 48 -0.96 3.14 -11.49
CA GLU A 48 -0.43 3.89 -10.35
C GLU A 48 -1.05 3.43 -9.03
N TRP A 49 -0.19 3.19 -8.04
CA TRP A 49 -0.62 2.95 -6.66
C TRP A 49 -0.10 4.04 -5.73
N LYS A 50 -1.05 4.75 -5.09
CA LYS A 50 -0.80 5.93 -4.26
C LYS A 50 -1.25 5.68 -2.83
N ILE A 51 -0.31 5.83 -1.90
CA ILE A 51 -0.53 5.64 -0.48
C ILE A 51 -0.21 6.94 0.24
N LYS A 52 -1.24 7.54 0.83
CA LYS A 52 -1.11 8.84 1.48
C LYS A 52 -1.62 8.75 2.91
N LEU A 53 -0.73 9.03 3.87
CA LEU A 53 -1.20 9.45 5.18
C LEU A 53 -1.82 10.83 5.01
N ILE A 54 -3.05 11.02 5.49
CA ILE A 54 -3.67 12.35 5.49
C ILE A 54 -3.10 13.10 6.71
N PRO A 55 -2.31 14.18 6.52
CA PRO A 55 -1.79 14.96 7.64
C PRO A 55 -2.92 15.73 8.34
N LYS A 56 -2.79 15.92 9.65
CA LYS A 56 -3.75 16.66 10.51
C LYS A 56 -3.94 18.15 10.14
N THR A 57 -3.34 18.68 9.08
CA THR A 57 -3.41 20.11 8.73
C THR A 57 -4.61 20.49 7.87
N PHE A 58 -5.49 19.55 7.50
CA PHE A 58 -6.86 19.89 7.08
C PHE A 58 -7.72 20.21 8.31
N LYS A 59 -7.26 21.19 9.10
CA LYS A 59 -7.74 21.54 10.43
C LYS A 59 -9.00 22.41 10.41
N ASP A 60 -9.50 22.80 9.24
CA ASP A 60 -10.51 23.85 9.18
C ASP A 60 -11.96 23.37 9.25
N LYS A 61 -12.29 22.05 9.25
CA LYS A 61 -13.71 21.64 9.21
C LYS A 61 -14.19 20.38 9.95
N VAL A 62 -13.43 19.70 10.80
CA VAL A 62 -14.00 18.61 11.61
C VAL A 62 -13.36 18.55 13.00
N GLU A 63 -14.07 19.07 13.99
CA GLU A 63 -13.89 18.77 15.41
C GLU A 63 -14.29 17.31 15.69
N GLU A 64 -13.70 16.73 16.76
CA GLU A 64 -14.03 15.43 17.38
C GLU A 64 -13.29 14.15 16.97
N TRP A 65 -11.97 14.13 16.76
CA TRP A 65 -11.23 12.86 16.95
C TRP A 65 -9.87 13.13 17.62
N GLY A 66 -9.63 12.46 18.76
CA GLY A 66 -8.49 12.63 19.66
C GLY A 66 -7.12 12.31 19.06
N GLU A 67 -6.09 12.36 19.90
CA GLU A 67 -4.68 12.38 19.52
C GLU A 67 -4.15 11.13 18.78
N ASP A 68 -4.92 10.04 18.69
CA ASP A 68 -4.53 8.80 18.04
C ASP A 68 -4.59 8.90 16.51
N PHE A 69 -3.47 9.29 15.91
CA PHE A 69 -3.25 9.10 14.48
C PHE A 69 -3.30 7.60 14.16
N CYS A 70 -4.27 7.15 13.35
CA CYS A 70 -4.24 5.81 12.77
C CYS A 70 -3.05 5.68 11.80
N LYS A 71 -1.92 5.24 12.35
CA LYS A 71 -0.72 4.80 11.62
C LYS A 71 -1.10 3.57 10.81
N PHE A 72 -0.59 3.43 9.59
CA PHE A 72 -0.72 2.17 8.85
C PHE A 72 -0.09 1.05 9.68
N HIS A 73 -0.83 0.00 9.99
CA HIS A 73 -0.33 -1.20 10.70
C HIS A 73 0.09 -2.31 9.74
N LEU A 74 0.27 -2.00 8.46
CA LEU A 74 0.61 -3.00 7.47
C LEU A 74 2.01 -3.57 7.75
N GLU A 75 2.06 -4.88 7.95
CA GLU A 75 3.25 -5.64 8.31
C GLU A 75 3.79 -6.44 7.11
N SER A 76 2.88 -6.96 6.28
CA SER A 76 3.21 -7.76 5.09
C SER A 76 2.51 -7.20 3.84
N LEU A 77 3.29 -7.07 2.77
CA LEU A 77 2.82 -6.61 1.46
C LEU A 77 3.33 -7.55 0.36
N SER A 78 2.41 -8.07 -0.46
CA SER A 78 2.73 -8.87 -1.64
C SER A 78 2.16 -8.21 -2.90
N LEU A 79 3.03 -7.95 -3.87
CA LEU A 79 2.70 -7.41 -5.19
C LEU A 79 3.05 -8.44 -6.26
N LYS A 80 2.05 -9.04 -6.90
CA LYS A 80 2.25 -10.14 -7.85
C LYS A 80 1.59 -9.85 -9.19
N GLU A 81 2.35 -10.04 -10.26
CA GLU A 81 1.85 -9.94 -11.64
C GLU A 81 1.19 -8.58 -11.97
N LEU A 82 1.63 -7.52 -11.29
CA LEU A 82 1.17 -6.15 -11.55
C LEU A 82 1.92 -5.58 -12.76
N ASN A 83 1.69 -6.19 -13.92
CA ASN A 83 2.47 -5.97 -15.14
C ASN A 83 2.35 -4.55 -15.72
N PHE A 84 1.36 -3.78 -15.29
CA PHE A 84 1.12 -2.40 -15.72
C PHE A 84 1.44 -1.36 -14.66
N LEU A 85 1.76 -1.80 -13.42
CA LEU A 85 2.07 -0.86 -12.34
C LEU A 85 3.40 -0.18 -12.66
N GLU A 86 3.34 1.09 -13.03
CA GLU A 86 4.52 1.90 -13.35
C GLU A 86 5.05 2.64 -12.13
N GLU A 87 4.12 3.18 -11.34
CA GLU A 87 4.40 4.12 -10.26
C GLU A 87 3.82 3.62 -8.93
N TRP A 88 4.70 3.36 -7.96
CA TRP A 88 4.32 3.14 -6.58
C TRP A 88 4.76 4.35 -5.75
N LYS A 89 3.80 5.15 -5.32
CA LYS A 89 4.01 6.43 -4.59
C LYS A 89 3.52 6.30 -3.15
N MET A 90 4.36 6.66 -2.19
CA MET A 90 4.00 6.66 -0.77
C MET A 90 4.49 7.93 -0.05
N SER A 91 3.75 8.39 0.97
CA SER A 91 4.23 9.42 1.91
C SER A 91 5.31 8.89 2.85
N GLU A 92 6.20 9.76 3.34
CA GLU A 92 7.33 9.38 4.22
C GLU A 92 6.90 8.63 5.49
N GLU A 93 5.70 8.93 6.00
CA GLU A 93 5.15 8.33 7.20
C GLU A 93 4.26 7.10 6.94
N ALA A 94 4.14 6.65 5.69
CA ALA A 94 3.35 5.48 5.34
C ALA A 94 4.09 4.16 5.66
N MET A 95 3.31 3.11 5.95
CA MET A 95 3.80 1.73 6.21
C MET A 95 4.98 1.58 7.19
N PRO A 96 4.96 2.24 8.36
CA PRO A 96 6.06 2.23 9.33
C PRO A 96 6.21 0.94 10.13
N SER A 97 5.40 -0.09 9.88
CA SER A 97 5.50 -1.43 10.49
C SER A 97 5.81 -2.51 9.46
N LEU A 98 5.98 -2.14 8.20
CA LEU A 98 6.17 -3.10 7.12
C LEU A 98 7.52 -3.78 7.29
N TRP A 99 7.48 -5.08 7.57
CA TRP A 99 8.67 -5.89 7.78
C TRP A 99 8.87 -6.92 6.67
N GLN A 100 7.80 -7.28 5.95
CA GLN A 100 7.85 -8.19 4.80
C GLN A 100 7.32 -7.53 3.52
N LEU A 101 8.15 -7.55 2.48
CA LEU A 101 7.79 -7.11 1.13
C LEU A 101 8.14 -8.19 0.10
N GLU A 102 7.14 -8.64 -0.64
CA GLU A 102 7.30 -9.53 -1.78
C GLU A 102 6.84 -8.82 -3.06
N ILE A 103 7.70 -8.86 -4.07
CA ILE A 103 7.41 -8.34 -5.41
C ILE A 103 7.75 -9.43 -6.41
N GLU A 104 6.77 -9.78 -7.23
CA GLU A 104 6.87 -10.85 -8.22
C GLU A 104 6.21 -10.42 -9.53
N ASN A 105 6.92 -10.53 -10.65
CA ASN A 105 6.41 -10.27 -12.00
C ASN A 105 5.76 -8.87 -12.19
N CYS A 106 6.29 -7.83 -11.54
CA CYS A 106 5.88 -6.42 -11.67
C CYS A 106 6.75 -5.68 -12.71
N ARG A 107 6.62 -6.05 -13.98
CA ARG A 107 7.57 -5.73 -15.07
C ARG A 107 7.73 -4.25 -15.44
N GLN A 108 6.77 -3.42 -15.06
CA GLN A 108 6.77 -1.98 -15.37
C GLN A 108 7.09 -1.11 -14.16
N LEU A 109 7.23 -1.71 -12.97
CA LEU A 109 7.47 -0.96 -11.74
C LEU A 109 8.86 -0.33 -11.80
N LYS A 110 8.91 0.99 -11.98
CA LYS A 110 10.17 1.70 -12.25
C LYS A 110 11.06 1.80 -11.02
N LYS A 111 10.46 1.98 -9.84
CA LYS A 111 11.14 2.24 -8.58
C LYS A 111 10.29 1.72 -7.42
N LEU A 112 10.95 1.23 -6.39
CA LEU A 112 10.33 1.10 -5.06
C LEU A 112 10.05 2.51 -4.51
N PRO A 113 8.96 2.68 -3.74
CA PRO A 113 8.63 3.97 -3.18
C PRO A 113 9.73 4.38 -2.19
N GLY A 114 10.18 5.63 -2.27
CA GLY A 114 11.28 6.18 -1.46
C GLY A 114 10.90 6.49 -0.01
N GLY A 115 10.09 5.66 0.64
CA GLY A 115 9.69 5.84 2.03
C GLY A 115 10.84 5.52 2.97
N GLN A 116 11.53 6.55 3.48
CA GLN A 116 12.65 6.43 4.42
C GLN A 116 12.33 5.61 5.69
N ARG A 117 11.04 5.38 6.02
CA ARG A 117 10.61 4.71 7.25
C ARG A 117 10.44 3.20 7.16
N PHE A 118 9.86 2.63 6.08
CA PHE A 118 9.76 1.16 6.02
C PHE A 118 11.12 0.52 5.81
N ILE A 119 12.09 1.24 5.22
CA ILE A 119 13.49 0.79 5.14
C ILE A 119 14.06 0.47 6.53
N ALA A 120 13.60 1.16 7.59
CA ALA A 120 14.05 0.89 8.96
C ALA A 120 13.42 -0.36 9.59
N THR A 121 12.26 -0.82 9.09
CA THR A 121 11.53 -1.98 9.63
C THR A 121 11.57 -3.21 8.73
N LEU A 122 11.94 -3.05 7.46
CA LEU A 122 11.96 -4.13 6.48
C LEU A 122 13.02 -5.17 6.86
N GLN A 123 12.58 -6.39 7.13
CA GLN A 123 13.43 -7.53 7.46
C GLN A 123 13.50 -8.53 6.30
N GLU A 124 12.38 -8.70 5.59
CA GLU A 124 12.28 -9.61 4.44
C GLU A 124 11.94 -8.82 3.18
N LEU A 125 12.84 -8.90 2.19
CA LEU A 125 12.59 -8.41 0.84
C LEU A 125 12.81 -9.55 -0.15
N LYS A 126 11.74 -9.93 -0.86
CA LYS A 126 11.79 -10.92 -1.94
C LYS A 126 11.42 -10.23 -3.24
N ILE A 127 12.37 -10.17 -4.17
CA ILE A 127 12.16 -9.66 -5.54
C ILE A 127 12.56 -10.79 -6.49
N ASN A 128 11.66 -11.20 -7.39
CA ASN A 128 11.94 -12.29 -8.32
C ASN A 128 12.68 -11.78 -9.58
N ALA A 129 13.54 -12.61 -10.16
CA ALA A 129 14.50 -12.24 -11.21
C ALA A 129 13.85 -11.65 -12.47
N LYS A 130 12.57 -11.90 -12.75
CA LYS A 130 11.86 -11.28 -13.88
C LYS A 130 11.56 -9.79 -13.68
N ASP A 131 11.73 -9.28 -12.46
CA ASP A 131 11.45 -7.89 -12.07
C ASP A 131 12.67 -6.97 -12.24
N ILE A 132 13.89 -7.53 -12.27
CA ILE A 132 15.16 -6.77 -12.31
C ILE A 132 15.79 -6.77 -13.72
N LEU A 133 15.32 -7.64 -14.62
CA LEU A 133 15.84 -7.78 -15.98
C LEU A 133 15.24 -6.74 -16.93
N ARG A 134 15.61 -5.46 -16.78
CA ARG A 134 15.51 -4.42 -17.82
C ARG A 134 16.67 -3.44 -17.75
#